data_AF-A0A7C3AVN6-F1
#
_entry.id   AF-A0A7C3AVN6-F1
#
_cell.length_a   1.000
_cell.length_b   1.000
_cell.length_c   1.000
_cell.angle_alpha   90.00
_cell.angle_beta   90.00
_cell.angle_gamma   90.00
#
_symmetry.space_group_name_H-M   'P 1'
#
loop_
_entity.id
_entity.type
_entity.pdbx_description
1 polymer ?
#
loop_
_entity_poly.entity_id
_entity_poly.type
_entity_poly.pdbx_seq_one_letter_code
_entity_poly.pdbx_strand_id
1 'polypeptide(L)'
;ILKPIEAYKTTYPNKIFDYMAAGRAVVLAIDGVIREVLEEAGAGIAVQPGDPEALANAVRKLAEEPEQRRQMGLAGHDYVKRNFDRPVLARKLLLVMEKMVGGHHSDDRRNRHGKGD
;
A
#
# COMPACT_ATOMS: atom_id res chain seq x y z
N ILE A 1 -16.66 14.75 7.76
CA ILE A 1 -15.58 14.48 6.80
C ILE A 1 -14.29 14.27 7.58
N LEU A 2 -13.41 13.38 7.11
CA LEU A 2 -12.18 13.04 7.83
C LEU A 2 -11.28 14.26 7.98
N LYS A 3 -10.76 14.52 9.19
CA LYS A 3 -9.85 15.65 9.42
C LYS A 3 -8.43 15.32 8.97
N PRO A 4 -7.63 16.30 8.52
CA PRO A 4 -6.22 16.10 8.16
C PRO A 4 -5.38 15.89 9.43
N ILE A 5 -5.32 14.65 9.90
CA ILE A 5 -4.55 14.25 11.09
C ILE A 5 -3.25 13.60 10.63
N GLU A 6 -2.11 14.11 11.12
CA GLU A 6 -0.79 13.67 10.69
C GLU A 6 -0.54 12.16 10.90
N ALA A 7 -1.04 11.62 12.01
CA ALA A 7 -0.92 10.20 12.33
C ALA A 7 -1.56 9.25 11.29
N TYR A 8 -2.49 9.74 10.46
CA TYR A 8 -3.11 8.92 9.42
C TYR A 8 -2.25 8.77 8.17
N LYS A 9 -1.26 9.63 7.97
CA LYS A 9 -0.41 9.60 6.77
C LYS A 9 0.51 8.39 6.70
N THR A 10 0.78 7.73 7.81
CA THR A 10 1.66 6.56 7.88
C THR A 10 0.89 5.24 7.96
N THR A 11 -0.44 5.29 7.96
CA THR A 11 -1.30 4.12 8.17
C THR A 11 -1.71 3.49 6.85
N TYR A 12 -1.71 2.15 6.82
CA TYR A 12 -2.31 1.34 5.76
C TYR A 12 -3.68 0.79 6.20
N PRO A 13 -4.79 1.46 5.85
CA PRO A 13 -6.13 0.97 6.15
C PRO A 13 -6.49 -0.27 5.32
N ASN A 14 -6.79 -1.38 5.99
CA ASN A 14 -7.12 -2.68 5.34
C ASN A 14 -8.23 -2.57 4.29
N LYS A 15 -9.27 -1.77 4.55
CA LYS A 15 -10.44 -1.63 3.68
C LYS A 15 -10.09 -1.21 2.26
N ILE A 16 -9.01 -0.44 2.07
CA ILE A 16 -8.61 0.02 0.73
C ILE A 16 -8.15 -1.17 -0.12
N PHE A 17 -7.39 -2.08 0.47
CA PHE A 17 -7.00 -3.33 -0.20
C PHE A 17 -8.20 -4.22 -0.49
N ASP A 18 -9.18 -4.32 0.41
CA ASP A 18 -10.40 -5.10 0.18
C ASP A 18 -11.19 -4.56 -1.02
N TYR A 19 -11.32 -3.24 -1.15
CA TYR A 19 -12.03 -2.61 -2.27
C TYR A 19 -11.29 -2.79 -3.59
N MET A 20 -9.97 -2.61 -3.58
CA MET A 20 -9.12 -2.85 -4.75
C MET A 20 -9.19 -4.32 -5.17
N ALA A 21 -9.07 -5.26 -4.24
CA ALA A 21 -9.23 -6.70 -4.48
C ALA A 21 -10.63 -7.07 -4.98
N ALA A 22 -11.67 -6.32 -4.63
CA ALA A 22 -13.02 -6.49 -5.17
C ALA A 22 -13.22 -5.83 -6.55
N GLY A 23 -12.18 -5.27 -7.17
CA GLY A 23 -12.26 -4.60 -8.47
C GLY A 23 -13.08 -3.32 -8.43
N ARG A 24 -13.10 -2.61 -7.29
CA ARG A 24 -13.88 -1.39 -7.08
C ARG A 24 -12.97 -0.17 -7.08
N ALA A 25 -13.30 0.83 -7.89
CA ALA A 25 -12.65 2.13 -7.80
C ALA A 25 -12.89 2.77 -6.43
N VAL A 26 -11.86 3.39 -5.88
CA VAL A 26 -11.87 3.95 -4.52
C VAL A 26 -11.86 5.47 -4.56
N VAL A 27 -12.69 6.11 -3.74
CA VAL A 27 -12.51 7.53 -3.39
C VAL A 27 -11.83 7.59 -2.03
N LEU A 28 -10.60 8.10 -2.00
CA LEU A 28 -9.74 8.10 -0.81
C LEU A 28 -9.62 9.51 -0.23
N ALA A 29 -10.14 9.72 0.98
CA ALA A 29 -10.02 10.98 1.73
C ALA A 29 -8.99 10.87 2.86
N ILE A 30 -7.85 10.21 2.58
CA ILE A 30 -6.69 10.04 3.47
C ILE A 30 -5.45 10.40 2.64
N ASP A 31 -4.45 10.97 3.28
CA ASP A 31 -3.18 11.35 2.64
C ASP A 31 -2.04 10.40 3.07
N GLY A 32 -0.85 10.58 2.49
CA GLY A 32 0.36 9.81 2.82
C GLY A 32 0.44 8.44 2.14
N VAL A 33 0.99 7.44 2.83
CA VAL A 33 1.43 6.16 2.22
C VAL A 33 0.32 5.43 1.47
N ILE A 34 -0.92 5.51 1.95
CA ILE A 34 -2.04 4.84 1.29
C ILE A 34 -2.52 5.59 0.03
N ARG A 35 -2.31 6.92 -0.04
CA ARG A 35 -2.58 7.69 -1.24
C ARG A 35 -1.61 7.30 -2.34
N GLU A 36 -0.31 7.19 -2.03
CA GLU A 36 0.72 6.76 -2.98
C GLU A 36 0.36 5.41 -3.61
N VAL A 37 -0.06 4.44 -2.79
CA VAL A 37 -0.53 3.12 -3.25
C VAL A 37 -1.72 3.22 -4.20
N LEU A 38 -2.72 4.06 -3.89
CA LEU A 38 -3.88 4.24 -4.74
C LEU A 38 -3.50 4.86 -6.10
N GLU A 39 -2.64 5.88 -6.08
CA GLU A 39 -2.20 6.63 -7.25
C GLU A 39 -1.31 5.78 -8.16
N GLU A 40 -0.34 5.05 -7.59
CA GLU A 40 0.49 4.08 -8.33
C GLU A 40 -0.36 2.99 -8.99
N ALA A 41 -1.40 2.53 -8.30
CA ALA A 41 -2.31 1.52 -8.81
C ALA A 41 -3.27 2.05 -9.89
N GLY A 42 -3.42 3.38 -10.02
CA GLY A 42 -4.49 3.98 -10.82
C GLY A 42 -5.89 3.55 -10.36
N ALA A 43 -6.05 3.27 -9.06
CA ALA A 43 -7.19 2.53 -8.53
C ALA A 43 -8.38 3.41 -8.10
N GLY A 44 -8.32 4.70 -8.35
CA GLY A 44 -9.37 5.62 -7.95
C GLY A 44 -8.96 7.09 -7.91
N ILE A 45 -9.64 7.85 -7.06
CA ILE A 45 -9.45 9.29 -6.90
C ILE A 45 -9.11 9.60 -5.45
N ALA A 46 -7.96 10.22 -5.22
CA ALA A 46 -7.62 10.78 -3.92
C ALA A 46 -8.17 12.21 -3.80
N VAL A 47 -8.70 12.55 -2.62
CA VAL A 47 -9.20 13.89 -2.29
C VAL A 47 -8.55 14.37 -0.99
N GLN A 48 -8.50 15.68 -0.80
CA GLN A 48 -7.95 16.26 0.42
C GLN A 48 -8.84 15.89 1.64
N PRO A 49 -8.26 15.34 2.72
CA PRO A 49 -9.00 15.18 3.96
C PRO A 49 -9.50 16.54 4.47
N GLY A 50 -10.79 16.60 4.80
CA GLY A 50 -11.45 17.81 5.29
C GLY A 50 -12.21 18.56 4.21
N ASP A 51 -12.14 18.12 2.95
CA ASP A 51 -12.78 18.78 1.81
C ASP A 51 -14.09 18.07 1.39
N PRO A 52 -15.27 18.58 1.81
CA PRO A 52 -16.58 18.07 1.37
C PRO A 52 -16.79 18.13 -0.13
N GLU A 53 -16.37 19.23 -0.74
CA GLU A 53 -16.71 19.55 -2.11
C GLU A 53 -15.90 18.67 -3.06
N ALA A 54 -14.61 18.50 -2.80
CA ALA A 54 -13.77 17.56 -3.53
C ALA A 54 -14.29 16.12 -3.40
N LEU A 55 -14.71 15.69 -2.20
CA LEU A 55 -15.29 14.37 -2.00
C LEU A 55 -16.57 14.17 -2.81
N ALA A 56 -17.49 15.13 -2.78
CA ALA A 56 -18.74 15.08 -3.54
C ALA A 56 -18.49 15.07 -5.05
N ASN A 57 -17.53 15.87 -5.52
CA ASN A 57 -17.14 15.93 -6.94
C ASN A 57 -16.51 14.62 -7.42
N ALA A 58 -15.64 14.00 -6.62
CA ALA A 58 -15.06 12.70 -6.95
C ALA A 58 -16.12 11.60 -7.08
N VAL A 59 -17.10 11.57 -6.17
CA VAL A 59 -18.22 10.62 -6.23
C VAL A 59 -19.07 10.85 -7.49
N ARG A 60 -19.42 12.10 -7.80
CA ARG A 60 -20.17 12.44 -9.03
C ARG A 60 -19.41 12.03 -10.28
N LYS A 61 -18.12 12.34 -10.37
CA LYS A 61 -17.27 11.96 -11.51
C LYS A 61 -17.31 10.44 -11.76
N LEU A 62 -17.11 9.62 -10.72
CA LEU A 62 -17.18 8.16 -10.88
C LEU A 62 -18.60 7.64 -11.18
N ALA A 63 -19.64 8.39 -10.82
CA ALA A 63 -21.02 8.05 -11.19
C ALA A 63 -21.29 8.33 -12.68
N GLU A 64 -20.77 9.45 -13.20
CA GLU A 64 -20.94 9.92 -14.58
C GLU A 64 -20.04 9.18 -15.59
N GLU A 65 -18.89 8.65 -15.15
CA GLU A 65 -17.90 7.99 -16.01
C GLU A 65 -17.79 6.47 -15.68
N PRO A 66 -18.83 5.65 -15.99
CA PRO A 66 -18.88 4.26 -15.55
C PRO A 66 -17.77 3.37 -16.11
N GLU A 67 -17.32 3.65 -17.33
CA GLU A 67 -16.23 2.90 -17.97
C GLU A 67 -14.88 3.24 -17.31
N GLN A 68 -14.59 4.52 -17.08
CA GLN A 68 -13.38 4.92 -16.37
C GLN A 68 -13.35 4.36 -14.94
N ARG A 69 -14.49 4.40 -14.24
CA ARG A 69 -14.66 3.75 -12.93
C ARG A 69 -14.34 2.25 -12.99
N ARG A 70 -14.80 1.55 -14.03
CA ARG A 70 -14.53 0.12 -14.20
C ARG A 70 -13.04 -0.13 -14.44
N GLN A 71 -12.39 0.68 -15.27
CA GLN A 71 -10.95 0.59 -15.54
C GLN A 71 -10.12 0.81 -14.28
N MET A 72 -10.44 1.83 -13.48
CA MET A 72 -9.80 2.07 -12.19
C MET A 72 -9.96 0.87 -11.24
N GLY A 73 -11.15 0.30 -11.17
CA GLY A 73 -11.40 -0.89 -10.35
C GLY A 73 -10.53 -2.09 -10.76
N LEU A 74 -10.44 -2.37 -12.06
CA LEU A 74 -9.59 -3.45 -12.58
C LEU A 74 -8.10 -3.18 -12.35
N ALA A 75 -7.65 -1.94 -12.53
CA ALA A 75 -6.28 -1.55 -12.25
C ALA A 75 -5.91 -1.79 -10.77
N GLY A 76 -6.80 -1.42 -9.85
CA GLY A 76 -6.64 -1.70 -8.42
C GLY A 76 -6.58 -3.19 -8.10
N HIS A 77 -7.47 -4.00 -8.67
CA HIS A 77 -7.47 -5.45 -8.51
C HIS A 77 -6.14 -6.07 -8.95
N ASP A 78 -5.68 -5.71 -10.15
CA ASP A 78 -4.44 -6.23 -10.70
C ASP A 78 -3.22 -5.79 -9.89
N TYR A 79 -3.22 -4.55 -9.40
CA TYR A 79 -2.15 -4.04 -8.57
C TYR A 79 -2.05 -4.77 -7.23
N VAL A 80 -3.17 -5.00 -6.53
CA VAL A 80 -3.18 -5.76 -5.27
C VAL A 80 -2.72 -7.20 -5.51
N LYS A 81 -3.24 -7.85 -6.55
CA LYS A 81 -2.84 -9.22 -6.91
C LYS A 81 -1.35 -9.36 -7.18
N ARG A 82 -0.72 -8.36 -7.81
CA ARG A 82 0.72 -8.38 -8.12
C ARG A 82 1.60 -8.04 -6.91
N ASN A 83 1.17 -7.11 -6.06
CA ASN A 83 2.06 -6.49 -5.07
C ASN A 83 1.78 -6.91 -3.61
N PHE A 84 0.53 -7.25 -3.31
CA PHE A 84 -0.01 -7.44 -1.96
C PHE A 84 -0.69 -8.81 -1.75
N ASP A 85 -0.67 -9.70 -2.75
CA ASP A 85 -1.14 -11.06 -2.56
C ASP A 85 -0.30 -11.81 -1.51
N ARG A 86 -0.92 -12.73 -0.78
CA ARG A 86 -0.31 -13.43 0.36
C ARG A 86 1.01 -14.12 0.01
N PRO A 87 1.15 -14.86 -1.12
CA PRO A 87 2.41 -15.48 -1.49
C PRO A 87 3.52 -14.46 -1.76
N VAL A 88 3.16 -13.30 -2.33
CA VAL A 88 4.10 -12.20 -2.62
C VAL A 88 4.62 -11.61 -1.31
N LEU A 89 3.72 -11.29 -0.38
CA LEU A 89 4.11 -10.74 0.93
C LEU A 89 4.88 -11.74 1.78
N ALA A 90 4.48 -13.01 1.79
CA ALA A 90 5.19 -14.08 2.50
C ALA A 90 6.63 -14.24 1.99
N ARG A 91 6.83 -14.17 0.66
CA ARG A 91 8.17 -14.21 0.06
C ARG A 91 9.00 -12.99 0.43
N LYS A 92 8.42 -11.78 0.41
CA LYS A 92 9.11 -10.56 0.85
C LYS A 92 9.55 -10.67 2.32
N LEU A 93 8.67 -11.18 3.19
CA LEU A 93 8.97 -11.41 4.60
C LEU A 93 10.10 -12.43 4.79
N LEU A 94 10.03 -13.56 4.10
CA LEU A 94 11.06 -14.61 4.15
C LEU A 94 12.45 -14.05 3.78
N LEU A 95 12.54 -13.28 2.70
CA LEU A 95 13.80 -12.66 2.28
C LEU A 95 14.39 -11.73 3.33
N VAL A 96 13.54 -11.00 4.07
CA VAL A 96 14.00 -10.16 5.19
C VAL A 96 14.53 -11.02 6.33
N MET A 97 13.81 -12.08 6.70
CA MET A 97 14.24 -13.02 7.76
C MET A 97 15.56 -13.71 7.41
N GLU A 98 15.72 -14.20 6.17
CA GLU A 98 16.96 -14.84 5.70
C GLU A 98 18.15 -13.88 5.75
N LYS A 99 17.96 -12.61 5.36
CA LYS A 99 19.01 -11.57 5.47
C LYS A 99 19.45 -11.33 6.91
N MET A 100 18.52 -11.34 7.86
CA MET A 100 18.84 -11.15 9.28
C MET A 100 19.67 -12.32 9.83
N VAL A 101 19.40 -13.56 9.40
CA VAL A 101 20.14 -14.75 9.84
C VAL A 101 21.51 -14.86 9.15
N GLY A 102 21.59 -14.55 7.85
CA GLY A 102 22.84 -14.57 7.07
C GLY A 102 23.85 -13.49 7.50
N GLY A 103 23.37 -12.37 8.04
CA GLY A 103 24.21 -11.29 8.58
C GLY A 103 24.96 -11.67 9.87
N HIS A 104 24.49 -12.66 10.65
CA HIS A 104 25.11 -13.06 11.92
C HIS A 104 26.21 -14.13 11.79
N HIS A 105 26.35 -14.81 10.65
CA HIS A 105 27.35 -15.87 10.47
C HIS A 105 28.74 -15.37 10.02
N SER A 106 28.87 -14.08 9.72
CA SER A 106 30.11 -13.47 9.20
C SER A 106 30.99 -12.82 10.28
N ASP A 107 30.46 -12.65 11.50
CA ASP A 107 31.13 -11.95 12.61
C ASP A 107 31.71 -12.93 13.65
N ASP A 108 31.04 -14.06 13.89
CA ASP A 108 31.44 -15.02 14.93
C ASP A 108 32.64 -15.93 14.54
N ARG A 109 33.06 -15.92 13.26
CA ARG A 109 34.25 -16.66 12.80
C ARG A 109 35.55 -15.85 12.85
N ARG A 110 35.49 -14.53 12.99
CA ARG A 110 36.69 -13.67 13.07
C ARG A 110 37.26 -13.55 14.48
N ASN A 111 36.48 -13.85 15.52
CA ASN A 111 36.91 -13.64 16.92
C ASN A 111 37.54 -14.88 17.60
N ARG A 112 37.80 -15.96 16.85
CA ARG A 112 38.34 -17.23 17.38
C ARG A 112 39.83 -17.50 17.10
N HIS A 113 40.56 -16.58 16.47
CA HIS A 113 41.99 -16.75 16.14
C HIS A 113 42.95 -15.81 16.89
N GLY A 114 42.51 -15.19 18.00
CA GLY A 114 43.30 -14.20 18.76
C GLY A 114 43.72 -14.63 20.16
N LYS A 115 44.03 -15.92 20.39
CA LYS A 115 44.64 -16.35 21.66
C LYS A 115 45.51 -17.58 21.47
N GLY A 116 46.78 -17.34 21.19
CA GLY A 116 47.82 -18.34 21.01
C GLY A 116 49.08 -17.65 20.54
N ASP A 117 49.79 -17.05 21.49
CA ASP A 117 51.27 -17.02 21.63
C ASP A 117 51.64 -16.19 22.87
#